data_AF-A0A0G9FBI3-F1
#
_entry.id   AF-A0A0G9FBI3-F1
#
_cell.length_a   1.000
_cell.length_b   1.000
_cell.length_c   1.000
_cell.angle_alpha   90.00
_cell.angle_beta   90.00
_cell.angle_gamma   90.00
#
_symmetry.space_group_name_H-M   'P 1'
#
loop_
_entity.id
_entity.type
_entity.pdbx_description
1 polymer ?
#
loop_
_entity_poly.entity_id
_entity_poly.type
_entity_poly.pdbx_seq_one_letter_code
_entity_poly.pdbx_strand_id
1 'polypeptide(L)'
;MQLLILGVIAIVIFILEEYLFTASRYFWVGGIVPVLWTAFLAYLVVVNAMNLTVREYALAIIAVIIPYVCWGNGYQRHQRRQS
;
A
#
# COMPACT_ATOMS: atom_id res chain seq x y z
N MET A 1 -2.90 -4.50 -18.60
CA MET A 1 -4.27 -4.49 -17.99
C MET A 1 -4.44 -5.42 -16.78
N GLN A 2 -4.23 -6.74 -16.89
CA GLN A 2 -4.53 -7.67 -15.79
C GLN A 2 -3.66 -7.48 -14.52
N LEU A 3 -2.38 -7.12 -14.70
CA LEU A 3 -1.44 -6.85 -13.59
C LEU A 3 -1.83 -5.63 -12.73
N LEU A 4 -2.45 -4.61 -13.32
CA LEU A 4 -2.90 -3.42 -12.57
C LEU A 4 -4.22 -3.65 -11.84
N ILE A 5 -5.12 -4.46 -12.42
CA ILE A 5 -6.33 -4.89 -11.73
C ILE A 5 -5.95 -5.70 -10.48
N LEU A 6 -4.98 -6.61 -10.62
CA LEU A 6 -4.40 -7.31 -9.47
C LEU A 6 -3.74 -6.35 -8.48
N GLY A 7 -3.05 -5.30 -8.97
CA GLY A 7 -2.47 -4.26 -8.13
C GLY A 7 -3.51 -3.48 -7.31
N VAL A 8 -4.63 -3.10 -7.92
CA VAL A 8 -5.74 -2.40 -7.24
C VAL A 8 -6.44 -3.31 -6.24
N ILE A 9 -6.71 -4.56 -6.60
CA ILE A 9 -7.30 -5.56 -5.70
C ILE A 9 -6.38 -5.79 -4.50
N ALA A 10 -5.06 -5.90 -4.74
CA ALA A 10 -4.09 -6.03 -3.67
C ALA A 10 -4.10 -4.81 -2.74
N ILE A 11 -4.16 -3.58 -3.24
CA ILE A 11 -4.29 -2.36 -2.41
C ILE A 11 -5.57 -2.40 -1.56
N VAL A 12 -6.70 -2.80 -2.13
CA VAL A 12 -7.97 -2.89 -1.40
C VAL A 12 -7.88 -3.93 -0.27
N ILE A 13 -7.34 -5.11 -0.56
CA ILE A 13 -7.12 -6.18 0.42
C ILE A 13 -6.14 -5.70 1.52
N PHE A 14 -5.11 -4.97 1.12
CA PHE A 14 -4.09 -4.47 2.02
C PHE A 14 -4.61 -3.39 2.97
N ILE A 15 -5.43 -2.45 2.47
CA ILE A 15 -6.12 -1.47 3.31
C ILE A 15 -7.05 -2.17 4.30
N LEU A 16 -7.73 -3.24 3.88
CA LEU A 16 -8.57 -4.09 4.73
C LEU A 16 -7.76 -4.79 5.83
N GLU A 17 -6.62 -5.40 5.47
CA GLU A 17 -5.70 -6.02 6.43
C GLU A 17 -5.14 -4.98 7.41
N GLU A 18 -4.76 -3.80 6.94
CA GLU A 18 -4.18 -2.76 7.78
C GLU A 18 -5.20 -2.17 8.75
N TYR A 19 -6.47 -2.06 8.33
CA TYR A 19 -7.59 -1.76 9.23
C TYR A 19 -7.77 -2.84 10.30
N LEU A 20 -7.60 -4.11 9.94
CA LEU A 20 -7.65 -5.26 10.87
C LEU A 20 -6.44 -5.27 11.83
N PHE A 21 -5.23 -4.98 11.34
CA PHE A 21 -3.99 -5.04 12.12
C PHE A 21 -3.76 -3.82 13.00
N THR A 22 -4.30 -2.65 12.64
CA THR A 22 -4.27 -1.42 13.47
C THR A 22 -5.00 -1.61 14.81
N ALA A 23 -5.90 -2.60 14.91
CA ALA A 23 -6.55 -2.99 16.16
C ALA A 23 -5.67 -3.85 17.10
N SER A 24 -4.48 -4.28 16.66
CA SER A 24 -3.63 -5.25 17.38
C SER A 24 -2.34 -4.65 17.94
N ARG A 25 -1.69 -5.39 18.85
CA ARG A 25 -0.37 -5.08 19.45
C ARG A 25 0.77 -4.99 18.43
N TYR A 26 0.55 -5.40 17.17
CA TYR A 26 1.55 -5.45 16.10
C TYR A 26 1.46 -4.25 15.13
N PHE A 27 1.00 -3.09 15.59
CA PHE A 27 0.85 -1.88 14.78
C PHE A 27 2.08 -1.52 13.92
N TRP A 28 3.29 -1.80 14.42
CA TRP A 28 4.55 -1.55 13.70
C TRP A 28 4.71 -2.38 12.42
N VAL A 29 4.08 -3.56 12.36
CA VAL A 29 4.04 -4.41 11.16
C VAL A 29 3.30 -3.69 10.04
N GLY A 30 2.28 -2.89 10.36
CA GLY A 30 1.59 -2.03 9.41
C GLY A 30 2.53 -1.08 8.66
N GLY A 31 3.70 -0.69 9.21
CA GLY A 31 4.64 0.17 8.51
C GLY A 31 5.56 -0.57 7.53
N ILE A 32 5.85 -1.85 7.82
CA ILE A 32 6.70 -2.70 6.96
C ILE A 32 5.94 -3.10 5.69
N VAL A 33 4.64 -3.32 5.85
CA VAL A 33 3.72 -3.77 4.81
C VAL A 33 3.74 -2.80 3.60
N PRO A 34 3.51 -1.48 3.71
CA PRO A 34 3.56 -0.52 2.58
C PRO A 34 4.95 -0.39 1.95
N VAL A 35 6.02 -0.62 2.73
CA VAL A 35 7.39 -0.67 2.19
C VAL A 35 7.58 -1.89 1.28
N LEU A 36 7.17 -3.07 1.73
CA LEU A 36 7.22 -4.29 0.91
C LEU A 36 6.34 -4.17 -0.33
N TRP A 37 5.17 -3.56 -0.20
CA TRP A 37 4.28 -3.26 -1.31
C TRP A 37 4.94 -2.35 -2.35
N THR A 38 5.60 -1.29 -1.90
CA THR A 38 6.30 -0.35 -2.79
C THR A 38 7.44 -1.05 -3.55
N ALA A 39 8.21 -1.90 -2.87
CA ALA A 39 9.26 -2.68 -3.51
C ALA A 39 8.70 -3.65 -4.57
N PHE A 40 7.58 -4.30 -4.28
CA PHE A 40 6.89 -5.19 -5.21
C PHE A 40 6.34 -4.43 -6.43
N LEU A 41 5.71 -3.28 -6.22
CA LEU A 41 5.23 -2.42 -7.31
C LEU A 41 6.38 -1.91 -8.17
N ALA A 42 7.48 -1.47 -7.56
CA ALA A 42 8.67 -1.03 -8.27
C ALA A 42 9.24 -2.15 -9.16
N TYR A 43 9.32 -3.37 -8.63
CA TYR A 43 9.72 -4.54 -9.42
C TYR A 43 8.79 -4.77 -10.62
N LEU A 44 7.47 -4.75 -10.41
CA LEU A 44 6.49 -4.94 -11.49
C LEU A 44 6.60 -3.85 -12.56
N VAL A 45 6.80 -2.60 -12.15
CA VAL A 45 6.99 -1.47 -13.05
C VAL A 45 8.26 -1.63 -13.88
N VAL A 46 9.37 -2.05 -13.27
CA VAL A 46 10.64 -2.26 -13.97
C VAL A 46 10.52 -3.41 -14.99
N VAL A 47 9.95 -4.53 -14.58
CA VAL A 47 9.81 -5.72 -15.46
C VAL A 47 8.84 -5.48 -16.62
N ASN A 48 7.83 -4.63 -16.42
CA ASN A 48 6.78 -4.36 -17.42
C ASN A 48 6.91 -2.98 -18.08
N ALA A 49 8.03 -2.28 -17.92
CA ALA A 49 8.21 -0.89 -18.34
C ALA A 49 7.84 -0.63 -19.81
N MET A 50 8.14 -1.58 -20.70
CA MET A 50 7.85 -1.45 -22.14
C MET A 50 6.36 -1.53 -22.49
N ASN A 51 5.54 -2.10 -21.60
CA ASN A 51 4.11 -2.32 -21.81
C ASN A 51 3.23 -1.37 -20.98
N LEU A 52 3.84 -0.44 -20.23
CA LEU A 52 3.13 0.48 -19.35
C LEU A 52 2.91 1.83 -20.04
N THR A 53 1.66 2.28 -20.01
CA THR A 53 1.21 3.58 -20.47
C THR A 53 1.30 4.62 -19.34
N VAL A 54 1.27 5.91 -19.69
CA VAL A 54 1.34 7.03 -18.74
C VAL A 54 0.26 6.95 -17.65
N ARG A 55 -0.95 6.50 -18.01
CA ARG A 55 -2.06 6.29 -17.06
C ARG A 55 -1.71 5.27 -15.99
N GLU A 56 -0.97 4.24 -16.37
CA GLU A 56 -0.63 3.11 -15.52
C GLU A 56 0.49 3.48 -14.55
N TYR A 57 1.44 4.31 -14.99
CA TYR A 57 2.41 4.97 -14.11
C TYR A 57 1.72 5.88 -13.08
N ALA A 58 0.74 6.68 -13.49
CA ALA A 58 -0.01 7.54 -12.57
C ALA A 58 -0.76 6.71 -11.50
N LEU A 59 -1.37 5.59 -11.90
CA LEU A 59 -2.03 4.66 -10.99
C LEU A 59 -1.04 4.00 -10.03
N ALA A 60 0.15 3.61 -10.50
CA ALA A 60 1.19 3.04 -9.65
C ALA A 60 1.68 4.03 -8.58
N ILE A 61 1.78 5.32 -8.90
CA ILE A 61 2.13 6.36 -7.92
C ILE A 61 1.04 6.49 -6.84
N ILE A 62 -0.22 6.55 -7.25
CA ILE A 62 -1.36 6.61 -6.32
C ILE A 62 -1.38 5.36 -5.44
N ALA A 63 -1.08 4.19 -6.02
CA ALA A 63 -1.02 2.90 -5.35
C ALA A 63 0.07 2.80 -4.28
N VAL A 64 1.11 3.62 -4.37
CA VAL A 64 2.13 3.75 -3.33
C VAL A 64 1.64 4.71 -2.24
N ILE A 65 1.10 5.88 -2.60
CA ILE A 65 0.74 6.93 -1.65
C ILE A 65 -0.37 6.50 -0.68
N ILE A 66 -1.44 5.86 -1.17
CA ILE A 66 -2.61 5.53 -0.36
C ILE A 66 -2.24 4.66 0.87
N PRO A 67 -1.52 3.53 0.73
CA PRO A 67 -1.08 2.72 1.87
C PRO A 67 -0.32 3.52 2.93
N TYR A 68 0.63 4.37 2.54
CA TYR A 68 1.41 5.18 3.50
C TYR A 68 0.53 6.19 4.27
N VAL A 69 -0.43 6.82 3.60
CA VAL A 69 -1.38 7.75 4.24
C VAL A 69 -2.31 6.99 5.21
N CYS A 70 -2.80 5.82 4.80
CA CYS A 70 -3.63 4.96 5.64
C CYS A 70 -2.89 4.52 6.90
N TRP A 71 -1.65 4.04 6.78
CA TRP A 71 -0.82 3.66 7.92
C TRP A 71 -0.53 4.85 8.85
N GLY A 72 -0.11 6.00 8.30
CA GLY A 72 0.19 7.20 9.08
C GLY A 72 -1.01 7.70 9.90
N ASN A 73 -2.21 7.66 9.32
CA ASN A 73 -3.45 7.99 10.02
C ASN A 73 -3.80 6.96 11.11
N GLY A 74 -3.54 5.67 10.84
CA GLY A 74 -3.65 4.60 11.84
C GLY A 74 -2.71 4.81 13.03
N TYR A 75 -1.45 5.21 12.75
CA TYR A 75 -0.43 5.44 13.77
C TYR A 75 -0.79 6.59 14.71
N GLN A 76 -1.21 7.72 14.14
CA GLN A 76 -1.63 8.87 14.94
C GLN A 76 -2.84 8.53 15.83
N ARG A 77 -3.79 7.73 15.33
CA ARG A 77 -4.93 7.25 16.13
C ARG A 77 -4.50 6.29 17.24
N HIS A 78 -3.54 5.41 16.97
CA HIS A 78 -3.00 4.49 17.98
C HIS A 78 -2.27 5.26 19.10
N GLN A 79 -1.43 6.24 18.75
CA GLN A 79 -0.75 7.09 19.72
C GLN A 79 -1.73 7.88 20.59
N ARG A 80 -2.78 8.47 20.00
CA ARG A 80 -3.83 9.18 20.78
C ARG A 80 -4.62 8.30 21.75
N ARG A 81 -4.64 6.98 21.54
CA ARG A 81 -5.29 6.03 22.47
C ARG A 81 -4.38 5.60 23.62
N GLN A 82 -3.07 5.84 23.51
CA GLN A 82 -2.06 5.49 24.50
C GLN A 82 -1.60 6.70 25.35
N SER A 83 -1.91 7.92 24.91
CA SER A 83 -1.74 9.18 25.67
C SER A 83 -2.94 9.46 26.57
#